data_AF-A0A661VVM1-F1
#
_entry.id   AF-A0A661VVM1-F1
#
_cell.length_a   1.000
_cell.length_b   1.000
_cell.length_c   1.000
_cell.angle_alpha   90.00
_cell.angle_beta   90.00
_cell.angle_gamma   90.00
#
_symmetry.space_group_name_H-M   'P 1'
#
loop_
_entity.id
_entity.type
_entity.pdbx_description
1 polymer ?
#
loop_
_entity_poly.entity_id
_entity_poly.type
_entity_poly.pdbx_seq_one_letter_code
_entity_poly.pdbx_strand_id
1 'polypeptide(L)'
;MRQIPLVTLTTDFGTADGYVGTMKGVILSIAPDAQLVDISHEIAPQNVRQAAYVLYTAYPFFPPHTVHLVVVDPGVGSARRPIALRTPAGYFVGPDNGVFSYVMAREPVEALVELRDPRYRLPQVSHTFHGRDVFAPAAAHLAAGVPITALGPPVLDPVTFPPPCLEITPEGITGEVLHADRFGNVITSIGRLVWSEDELSFEPAFRKPGSNESSSALHTSRPILVMTLPKRSACSTSPVIPSGASS
;
A
#
# COMPACT_ATOMS: atom_id res chain seq x y z
N MET A 1 -2.60 7.70 -29.47
CA MET A 1 -1.23 7.90 -28.94
C MET A 1 -0.80 6.60 -28.30
N ARG A 2 0.42 6.12 -28.58
CA ARG A 2 0.96 4.93 -27.91
C ARG A 2 1.26 5.33 -26.46
N GLN A 3 0.59 4.73 -25.48
CA GLN A 3 0.95 4.95 -24.07
C GLN A 3 2.33 4.35 -23.83
N ILE A 4 3.23 5.14 -23.24
CA ILE A 4 4.55 4.67 -22.86
C ILE A 4 4.39 3.88 -21.55
N PRO A 5 4.85 2.62 -21.47
CA PRO A 5 4.76 1.84 -20.25
C PRO A 5 5.51 2.53 -19.11
N LEU A 6 4.88 2.65 -17.94
CA LEU A 6 5.50 3.25 -16.77
C LEU A 6 5.57 2.22 -15.65
N VAL A 7 6.76 2.05 -15.06
CA VAL A 7 6.97 1.23 -13.86
C VAL A 7 7.51 2.13 -12.77
N THR A 8 6.80 2.21 -11.65
CA THR A 8 7.30 2.92 -10.47
C THR A 8 7.91 1.94 -9.48
N LEU A 9 8.91 2.36 -8.71
CA LEU A 9 9.58 1.53 -7.71
C LEU A 9 9.49 2.13 -6.32
N THR A 10 9.03 1.33 -5.35
CA THR A 10 9.05 1.65 -3.91
C THR A 10 9.71 0.51 -3.14
N THR A 11 10.82 0.75 -2.44
CA THR A 11 11.56 -0.28 -1.69
C THR A 11 12.11 0.23 -0.36
N ASP A 12 12.61 -0.69 0.47
CA ASP A 12 13.35 -0.42 1.71
C ASP A 12 14.86 -0.78 1.61
N PHE A 13 15.37 -1.00 0.40
CA PHE A 13 16.76 -1.38 0.14
C PHE A 13 17.79 -0.24 0.28
N GLY A 14 17.33 1.00 0.35
CA GLY A 14 18.19 2.17 0.20
C GLY A 14 18.74 2.33 -1.21
N THR A 15 19.58 3.34 -1.38
CA THR A 15 20.22 3.71 -2.65
C THR A 15 21.71 3.39 -2.72
N ALA A 16 22.30 2.91 -1.63
CA ALA A 16 23.74 2.63 -1.54
C ALA A 16 24.16 1.35 -2.28
N ASP A 17 23.29 0.34 -2.29
CA ASP A 17 23.58 -0.99 -2.82
C ASP A 17 23.00 -1.23 -4.23
N GLY A 18 23.50 -2.25 -4.91
CA GLY A 18 23.13 -2.58 -6.30
C GLY A 18 21.74 -3.20 -6.50
N TYR A 19 20.95 -3.41 -5.43
CA TYR A 19 19.66 -4.11 -5.49
C TYR A 19 18.68 -3.42 -6.45
N VAL A 20 18.46 -2.11 -6.26
CA VAL A 20 17.54 -1.32 -7.08
C VAL A 20 18.01 -1.30 -8.54
N GLY A 21 19.30 -1.04 -8.78
CA GLY A 21 19.87 -1.03 -10.13
C GLY A 21 19.68 -2.36 -10.86
N THR A 22 19.84 -3.47 -10.15
CA THR A 22 19.62 -4.81 -10.70
C THR A 22 18.16 -5.04 -11.09
N MET A 23 17.20 -4.64 -10.24
CA MET A 23 15.78 -4.72 -10.58
C MET A 23 15.43 -3.90 -11.82
N LYS A 24 15.96 -2.68 -11.93
CA LYS A 24 15.77 -1.83 -13.11
C LYS A 24 16.32 -2.47 -14.37
N GLY A 25 17.51 -3.07 -14.29
CA GLY A 25 18.10 -3.81 -15.42
C GLY A 25 17.24 -4.99 -15.87
N VAL A 26 16.65 -5.74 -14.94
CA VAL A 26 15.69 -6.81 -15.25
C VAL A 26 14.42 -6.27 -15.90
N ILE A 27 13.89 -5.14 -15.42
CA ILE A 27 12.70 -4.55 -16.02
C ILE A 27 12.97 -4.12 -17.46
N LEU A 28 14.07 -3.41 -17.70
CA LEU A 28 14.42 -2.88 -19.02
C LEU A 28 14.84 -3.97 -20.01
N SER A 29 15.31 -5.13 -19.56
CA SER A 29 15.61 -6.24 -20.46
C SER A 29 14.35 -6.93 -21.00
N ILE A 30 13.25 -6.90 -20.24
CA ILE A 30 11.95 -7.48 -20.60
C ILE A 30 11.04 -6.45 -21.30
N ALA A 31 11.04 -5.20 -20.82
CA ALA A 31 10.27 -4.09 -21.35
C ALA A 31 11.19 -2.89 -21.66
N PRO A 32 11.91 -2.90 -22.80
CA PRO A 32 12.90 -1.86 -23.14
C PRO A 32 12.34 -0.45 -23.28
N ASP A 33 11.06 -0.35 -23.66
CA ASP A 33 10.36 0.94 -23.83
C ASP A 33 9.79 1.48 -22.51
N ALA A 34 9.95 0.78 -21.38
CA ALA A 34 9.40 1.20 -20.10
C ALA A 34 10.16 2.39 -19.52
N GLN A 35 9.43 3.41 -19.08
CA GLN A 35 9.96 4.47 -18.23
C GLN A 35 9.92 4.03 -16.77
N LEU A 36 11.04 4.23 -16.06
CA LEU A 36 11.17 3.88 -14.65
C LEU A 36 11.15 5.14 -13.79
N VAL A 37 10.34 5.13 -12.73
CA VAL A 37 10.26 6.24 -11.77
C VAL A 37 10.40 5.70 -10.36
N ASP A 38 11.40 6.19 -9.62
CA ASP A 38 11.53 5.84 -8.22
C ASP A 38 10.59 6.71 -7.38
N ILE A 39 9.68 6.08 -6.63
CA ILE A 39 8.87 6.79 -5.63
C ILE A 39 9.72 6.97 -4.38
N SER A 40 10.30 5.88 -3.86
CA SER A 40 11.24 5.92 -2.74
C SER A 40 11.98 4.59 -2.61
N HIS A 41 13.26 4.62 -2.29
CA HIS A 41 14.01 3.46 -1.83
C HIS A 41 14.39 3.55 -0.35
N GLU A 42 13.96 4.62 0.31
CA GLU A 42 14.32 4.98 1.68
C GLU A 42 13.13 4.74 2.64
N ILE A 43 12.25 3.79 2.30
CA ILE A 43 11.31 3.27 3.28
C ILE A 43 12.12 2.66 4.41
N ALA A 44 11.73 2.91 5.67
CA ALA A 44 12.43 2.33 6.80
C ALA A 44 12.43 0.80 6.66
N PRO A 45 13.57 0.12 6.94
CA PRO A 45 13.68 -1.32 6.76
C PRO A 45 12.48 -2.05 7.38
N GLN A 46 11.84 -2.91 6.59
CA GLN A 46 10.72 -3.76 6.97
C GLN A 46 9.41 -3.02 7.32
N ASN A 47 9.34 -1.70 7.11
CA ASN A 47 8.16 -0.90 7.46
C ASN A 47 7.07 -0.95 6.38
N VAL A 48 6.30 -2.05 6.39
CA VAL A 48 5.23 -2.29 5.40
C VAL A 48 4.12 -1.23 5.46
N ARG A 49 3.79 -0.67 6.64
CA ARG A 49 2.78 0.39 6.76
C ARG A 49 3.25 1.70 6.14
N GLN A 50 4.52 2.07 6.34
CA GLN A 50 5.09 3.23 5.68
C GLN A 50 5.08 3.06 4.16
N ALA A 51 5.47 1.88 3.66
CA ALA A 51 5.40 1.58 2.23
C ALA A 51 3.97 1.72 1.68
N ALA A 52 2.98 1.18 2.40
CA ALA A 52 1.56 1.30 2.04
C ALA A 52 1.11 2.76 2.00
N TYR A 53 1.51 3.58 2.97
CA TYR A 53 1.18 5.01 3.03
C TYR A 53 1.84 5.82 1.90
N VAL A 54 3.14 5.61 1.67
CA VAL A 54 3.89 6.27 0.60
C VAL A 54 3.32 5.91 -0.76
N LEU A 55 3.00 4.63 -1.00
CA LEU A 55 2.31 4.19 -2.21
C LEU A 55 0.95 4.89 -2.34
N TYR A 56 0.13 4.84 -1.29
CA TYR A 56 -1.24 5.38 -1.26
C TYR A 56 -1.31 6.87 -1.62
N THR A 57 -0.31 7.64 -1.19
CA THR A 57 -0.24 9.08 -1.48
C THR A 57 0.34 9.38 -2.86
N ALA A 58 1.21 8.53 -3.38
CA ALA A 58 1.90 8.76 -4.65
C ALA A 58 1.12 8.24 -5.88
N TYR A 59 0.56 7.04 -5.82
CA TYR A 59 -0.05 6.38 -6.99
C TYR A 59 -1.14 7.21 -7.72
N PRO A 60 -1.98 8.02 -7.05
CA PRO A 60 -3.05 8.77 -7.73
C PRO A 60 -2.55 9.83 -8.72
N PHE A 61 -1.27 10.20 -8.65
CA PHE A 61 -0.65 11.19 -9.55
C PHE A 61 -0.03 10.56 -10.80
N PHE A 62 -0.05 9.23 -10.92
CA PHE A 62 0.46 8.53 -12.07
C PHE A 62 -0.65 8.23 -13.08
N PRO A 63 -0.33 8.14 -14.39
CA PRO A 63 -1.32 7.79 -15.39
C PRO A 63 -1.96 6.42 -15.12
N PRO A 64 -3.23 6.22 -15.53
CA PRO A 64 -3.83 4.90 -15.56
C PRO A 64 -2.94 3.89 -16.29
N HIS A 65 -2.98 2.62 -15.88
CA HIS A 65 -2.14 1.52 -16.39
C HIS A 65 -0.66 1.55 -15.94
N THR A 66 -0.25 2.51 -15.11
CA THR A 66 1.07 2.45 -14.45
C THR A 66 1.20 1.16 -13.63
N VAL A 67 2.39 0.55 -13.66
CA VAL A 67 2.73 -0.59 -12.81
C VAL A 67 3.51 -0.10 -11.60
N HIS A 68 2.93 -0.21 -10.41
CA HIS A 68 3.56 0.13 -9.14
C HIS A 68 4.23 -1.10 -8.53
N LEU A 69 5.55 -1.18 -8.64
CA LEU A 69 6.36 -2.24 -8.06
C LEU A 69 6.78 -1.84 -6.64
N VAL A 70 6.29 -2.57 -5.64
CA VAL A 70 6.57 -2.31 -4.23
C VAL A 70 7.25 -3.52 -3.59
N VAL A 71 8.47 -3.35 -3.12
CA VAL A 71 9.27 -4.40 -2.49
C VAL A 71 9.76 -3.91 -1.13
N VAL A 72 8.90 -4.09 -0.13
CA VAL A 72 9.22 -3.97 1.30
C VAL A 72 8.76 -5.26 1.95
N ASP A 73 9.71 -6.16 2.18
CA ASP A 73 9.42 -7.57 2.41
C ASP A 73 10.25 -8.19 3.55
N PRO A 74 9.85 -7.98 4.81
CA PRO A 74 10.46 -8.68 5.95
C PRO A 74 10.32 -10.21 5.87
N GLY A 75 9.33 -10.70 5.12
CA GLY A 75 9.02 -12.12 4.98
C GLY A 75 9.68 -12.78 3.77
N VAL A 76 10.76 -12.21 3.22
CA VAL A 76 11.45 -12.82 2.08
C VAL A 76 11.91 -14.24 2.42
N GLY A 77 11.72 -15.18 1.48
CA GLY A 77 12.02 -16.60 1.71
C GLY A 77 11.04 -17.36 2.62
N SER A 78 9.98 -16.71 3.11
CA SER A 78 8.90 -17.35 3.87
C SER A 78 7.75 -17.84 2.97
N ALA A 79 6.66 -18.33 3.58
CA ALA A 79 5.45 -18.80 2.90
C ALA A 79 4.57 -17.66 2.32
N ARG A 80 4.97 -16.39 2.45
CA ARG A 80 4.19 -15.25 1.95
C ARG A 80 4.10 -15.25 0.42
N ARG A 81 2.91 -14.98 -0.12
CA ARG A 81 2.67 -15.03 -1.57
C ARG A 81 3.28 -13.82 -2.28
N PRO A 82 3.84 -13.99 -3.49
CA PRO A 82 4.07 -12.90 -4.42
C PRO A 82 2.75 -12.62 -5.17
N ILE A 83 2.27 -11.37 -5.17
CA ILE A 83 0.96 -11.03 -5.77
C ILE A 83 1.06 -9.86 -6.73
N ALA A 84 0.09 -9.80 -7.64
CA ALA A 84 -0.24 -8.60 -8.40
C ALA A 84 -1.74 -8.35 -8.37
N LEU A 85 -2.13 -7.07 -8.33
CA LEU A 85 -3.52 -6.65 -8.44
C LEU A 85 -3.70 -5.56 -9.49
N ARG A 86 -4.91 -5.48 -10.04
CA ARG A 86 -5.34 -4.48 -11.01
C ARG A 86 -6.52 -3.69 -10.45
N THR A 87 -6.45 -2.38 -10.60
CA THR A 87 -7.55 -1.43 -10.33
C THR A 87 -7.68 -0.46 -11.51
N PRO A 88 -8.72 0.39 -11.55
CA PRO A 88 -8.81 1.46 -12.55
C PRO A 88 -7.62 2.42 -12.54
N ALA A 89 -6.94 2.57 -11.39
CA ALA A 89 -5.78 3.45 -11.24
C ALA A 89 -4.48 2.83 -11.79
N GLY A 90 -4.38 1.51 -11.89
CA GLY A 90 -3.17 0.85 -12.41
C GLY A 90 -2.98 -0.58 -11.90
N TYR A 91 -1.75 -1.06 -12.02
CA TYR A 91 -1.32 -2.36 -11.53
C TYR A 91 -0.41 -2.19 -10.33
N PHE A 92 -0.47 -3.13 -9.38
CA PHE A 92 0.38 -3.11 -8.19
C PHE A 92 0.99 -4.49 -8.00
N VAL A 93 2.31 -4.56 -7.85
CA VAL A 93 3.10 -5.80 -7.84
C VAL A 93 3.98 -5.81 -6.59
N GLY A 94 3.89 -6.87 -5.78
CA GLY A 94 4.62 -6.90 -4.52
C GLY A 94 4.28 -8.07 -3.61
N PRO A 95 4.72 -8.00 -2.33
CA PRO A 95 4.43 -9.03 -1.35
C PRO A 95 3.01 -8.99 -0.81
N ASP A 96 2.42 -10.18 -0.61
CA ASP A 96 1.16 -10.36 0.11
C ASP A 96 1.39 -10.28 1.62
N ASN A 97 1.68 -9.08 2.11
CA ASN A 97 1.98 -8.80 3.51
C ASN A 97 1.21 -7.59 4.05
N GLY A 98 0.18 -7.14 3.33
CA GLY A 98 -0.60 -5.96 3.67
C GLY A 98 -0.15 -4.66 3.00
N VAL A 99 0.94 -4.64 2.22
CA VAL A 99 1.43 -3.39 1.58
C VAL A 99 0.40 -2.71 0.68
N PHE A 100 -0.54 -3.47 0.11
CA PHE A 100 -1.61 -2.94 -0.75
C PHE A 100 -2.92 -2.64 -0.03
N SER A 101 -2.97 -2.71 1.30
CA SER A 101 -4.21 -2.53 2.07
C SER A 101 -4.93 -1.22 1.76
N TYR A 102 -4.21 -0.10 1.70
CA TYR A 102 -4.81 1.22 1.46
C TYR A 102 -5.28 1.40 0.01
N VAL A 103 -4.59 0.76 -0.95
CA VAL A 103 -5.04 0.75 -2.35
C VAL A 103 -6.34 -0.03 -2.47
N MET A 104 -6.41 -1.24 -1.90
CA MET A 104 -7.61 -2.08 -1.94
C MET A 104 -8.79 -1.49 -1.16
N ALA A 105 -8.53 -0.64 -0.16
CA ALA A 105 -9.57 0.08 0.57
C ALA A 105 -10.14 1.27 -0.23
N ARG A 106 -9.35 1.87 -1.13
CA ARG A 106 -9.73 3.07 -1.90
C ARG A 106 -10.27 2.73 -3.29
N GLU A 107 -9.70 1.72 -3.93
CA GLU A 107 -9.98 1.38 -5.33
C GLU A 107 -10.73 0.04 -5.42
N PRO A 108 -11.68 -0.11 -6.36
CA PRO A 108 -12.23 -1.41 -6.67
C PRO A 108 -11.14 -2.30 -7.29
N VAL A 109 -10.98 -3.51 -6.74
CA VAL A 109 -10.03 -4.52 -7.25
C VAL A 109 -10.70 -5.28 -8.39
N GLU A 110 -10.19 -5.11 -9.61
CA GLU A 110 -10.69 -5.78 -10.82
C GLU A 110 -10.14 -7.20 -10.95
N ALA A 111 -8.89 -7.40 -10.54
CA ALA A 111 -8.22 -8.70 -10.51
C ALA A 111 -7.11 -8.69 -9.46
N LEU A 112 -6.91 -9.83 -8.82
CA LEU A 112 -5.83 -10.08 -7.86
C LEU A 112 -5.35 -11.51 -8.07
N VAL A 113 -4.06 -11.69 -8.32
CA VAL A 113 -3.45 -12.98 -8.67
C VAL A 113 -2.17 -13.23 -7.89
N GLU A 114 -1.87 -14.51 -7.67
CA GLU A 114 -0.55 -14.96 -7.24
C GLU A 114 0.37 -15.00 -8.46
N LEU A 115 1.58 -14.46 -8.33
CA LEU A 115 2.61 -14.45 -9.37
C LEU A 115 3.25 -15.83 -9.50
N ARG A 116 2.51 -16.87 -9.89
CA ARG A 116 2.92 -18.28 -9.82
C ARG A 116 3.58 -18.82 -11.10
N ASP A 117 3.24 -18.28 -12.26
CA ASP A 117 3.67 -18.83 -13.55
C ASP A 117 5.17 -18.56 -13.80
N PRO A 118 6.00 -19.60 -14.01
CA PRO A 118 7.44 -19.45 -14.19
C PRO A 118 7.84 -18.69 -15.45
N ARG A 119 6.96 -18.53 -16.44
CA ARG A 119 7.24 -17.78 -17.67
C ARG A 119 7.45 -16.28 -17.43
N TYR A 120 6.95 -15.78 -16.30
CA TYR A 120 7.00 -14.36 -15.94
C TYR A 120 7.91 -14.11 -14.73
N ARG A 121 8.92 -14.96 -14.56
CA ARG A 121 9.94 -14.90 -13.51
C ARG A 121 11.32 -15.13 -14.14
N LEU A 122 12.39 -14.81 -13.43
CA LEU A 122 13.72 -15.26 -13.85
C LEU A 122 13.85 -16.78 -13.67
N PRO A 123 14.66 -17.47 -14.49
CA PRO A 123 14.83 -18.93 -14.42
C PRO A 123 15.35 -19.42 -13.06
N GLN A 124 16.17 -18.61 -12.39
CA GLN A 124 16.70 -18.89 -11.06
C GLN A 124 16.04 -17.94 -10.06
N VAL A 125 15.27 -18.51 -9.13
CA VAL A 125 14.63 -17.77 -8.04
C VAL A 125 15.45 -17.97 -6.77
N SER A 126 16.05 -16.88 -6.28
CA SER A 126 16.87 -16.88 -5.06
C SER A 126 15.99 -16.72 -3.83
N HIS A 127 16.38 -17.36 -2.72
CA HIS A 127 15.63 -17.28 -1.46
C HIS A 127 15.58 -15.87 -0.85
N THR A 128 16.54 -15.00 -1.18
CA THR A 128 16.72 -13.70 -0.51
C THR A 128 16.43 -12.49 -1.39
N PHE A 129 16.21 -12.68 -2.70
CA PHE A 129 16.04 -11.53 -3.61
C PHE A 129 14.89 -11.70 -4.62
N HIS A 130 13.69 -11.97 -4.10
CA HIS A 130 12.47 -12.00 -4.90
C HIS A 130 12.16 -10.67 -5.61
N GLY A 131 12.70 -9.54 -5.13
CA GLY A 131 12.70 -8.25 -5.83
C GLY A 131 13.16 -8.38 -7.28
N ARG A 132 14.32 -9.00 -7.48
CA ARG A 132 14.92 -9.26 -8.80
C ARG A 132 14.26 -10.42 -9.53
N ASP A 133 13.98 -11.51 -8.82
CA ASP A 133 13.68 -12.78 -9.48
C ASP A 133 12.20 -12.98 -9.80
N VAL A 134 11.31 -12.29 -9.09
CA VAL A 134 9.86 -12.48 -9.18
C VAL A 134 9.14 -11.17 -9.48
N PHE A 135 9.34 -10.13 -8.65
CA PHE A 135 8.54 -8.90 -8.78
C PHE A 135 8.95 -8.04 -9.97
N ALA A 136 10.25 -7.81 -10.19
CA ALA A 136 10.74 -7.02 -11.31
C ALA A 136 10.32 -7.63 -12.68
N PRO A 137 10.48 -8.95 -12.96
CA PRO A 137 9.99 -9.58 -14.17
C PRO A 137 8.47 -9.46 -14.33
N ALA A 138 7.70 -9.72 -13.27
CA ALA A 138 6.24 -9.63 -13.32
C ALA A 138 5.77 -8.20 -13.66
N ALA A 139 6.38 -7.18 -13.03
CA ALA A 139 6.10 -5.78 -13.32
C ALA A 139 6.43 -5.42 -14.77
N ALA A 140 7.56 -5.91 -15.28
CA ALA A 140 7.99 -5.68 -16.67
C ALA A 140 7.05 -6.33 -17.69
N HIS A 141 6.60 -7.56 -17.43
CA HIS A 141 5.64 -8.25 -18.30
C HIS A 141 4.28 -7.55 -18.32
N LEU A 142 3.78 -7.07 -17.17
CA LEU A 142 2.58 -6.25 -17.12
C LEU A 142 2.74 -4.95 -17.93
N ALA A 143 3.87 -4.27 -17.77
CA ALA A 143 4.20 -3.07 -18.55
C ALA A 143 4.28 -3.36 -20.06
N ALA A 144 4.71 -4.56 -20.46
CA ALA A 144 4.74 -5.03 -21.83
C ALA A 144 3.35 -5.47 -22.37
N GLY A 145 2.28 -5.39 -21.57
CA GLY A 145 0.92 -5.70 -21.97
C GLY A 145 0.47 -7.14 -21.75
N VAL A 146 1.23 -7.95 -20.98
CA VAL A 146 0.79 -9.28 -20.57
C VAL A 146 -0.46 -9.14 -19.69
N PRO A 147 -1.55 -9.90 -19.96
CA PRO A 147 -2.73 -9.89 -19.11
C PRO A 147 -2.39 -10.36 -17.69
N ILE A 148 -2.89 -9.66 -16.67
CA ILE A 148 -2.64 -10.01 -15.26
C ILE A 148 -3.02 -11.46 -14.92
N THR A 149 -4.10 -11.98 -15.52
CA THR A 149 -4.57 -13.35 -15.34
C THR A 149 -3.59 -14.41 -15.86
N ALA A 150 -2.63 -14.03 -16.71
CA ALA A 150 -1.59 -14.94 -17.17
C ALA A 150 -0.51 -15.18 -16.11
N LEU A 151 -0.34 -14.27 -15.14
CA LEU A 151 0.73 -14.36 -14.14
C LEU A 151 0.51 -15.48 -13.11
N GLY A 152 -0.72 -15.94 -12.94
CA GLY A 152 -1.05 -17.08 -12.11
C GLY A 152 -2.50 -17.08 -11.61
N PRO A 153 -2.82 -17.95 -10.63
CA PRO A 153 -4.18 -18.15 -10.16
C PRO A 153 -4.71 -16.94 -9.36
N PRO A 154 -6.04 -16.75 -9.28
CA PRO A 154 -6.62 -15.69 -8.47
C PRO A 154 -6.32 -15.91 -6.97
N VAL A 155 -6.15 -14.81 -6.24
CA VAL A 155 -6.09 -14.80 -4.77
C VAL A 155 -7.39 -14.21 -4.23
N LEU A 156 -8.02 -14.90 -3.29
CA LEU A 156 -9.32 -14.53 -2.73
C LEU A 156 -9.23 -14.01 -1.29
N ASP A 157 -8.10 -14.24 -0.64
CA ASP A 157 -7.83 -14.00 0.77
C ASP A 157 -6.53 -13.20 0.96
N PRO A 158 -6.37 -12.01 0.35
CA PRO A 158 -5.17 -11.20 0.52
C PRO A 158 -4.97 -10.79 1.98
N VAL A 159 -3.70 -10.63 2.37
CA VAL A 159 -3.36 -10.06 3.67
C VAL A 159 -3.67 -8.57 3.65
N THR A 160 -4.46 -8.10 4.61
CA THR A 160 -4.79 -6.68 4.80
C THR A 160 -4.56 -6.22 6.22
N PHE A 161 -4.13 -4.98 6.39
CA PHE A 161 -4.15 -4.29 7.68
C PHE A 161 -5.55 -3.79 8.01
N PRO A 162 -5.88 -3.63 9.31
CA PRO A 162 -7.01 -2.81 9.68
C PRO A 162 -6.80 -1.37 9.15
N PRO A 163 -7.90 -0.66 8.82
CA PRO A 163 -7.80 0.76 8.48
C PRO A 163 -7.16 1.52 9.64
N PRO A 164 -6.50 2.66 9.36
CA PRO A 164 -5.93 3.48 10.41
C PRO A 164 -6.94 3.85 11.49
N CYS A 165 -6.52 3.78 12.75
CA CYS A 165 -7.37 4.13 13.88
C CYS A 165 -7.85 5.58 13.76
N LEU A 166 -9.15 5.82 13.78
CA LEU A 166 -9.74 7.15 13.86
C LEU A 166 -11.05 7.06 14.65
N GLU A 167 -11.02 7.62 15.86
CA GLU A 167 -12.16 7.64 16.78
C GLU A 167 -12.52 9.09 17.10
N ILE A 168 -13.79 9.43 16.90
CA ILE A 168 -14.34 10.75 17.21
C ILE A 168 -15.33 10.55 18.35
N THR A 169 -15.07 11.21 19.48
CA THR A 169 -15.97 11.25 20.63
C THR A 169 -16.30 12.70 20.98
N PRO A 170 -17.34 12.96 21.82
CA PRO A 170 -17.60 14.31 22.31
C PRO A 170 -16.41 14.94 23.05
N GLU A 171 -15.51 14.13 23.61
CA GLU A 171 -14.34 14.56 24.38
C GLU A 171 -13.11 14.85 23.50
N GLY A 172 -13.09 14.41 22.23
CA GLY A 172 -11.99 14.68 21.32
C GLY A 172 -11.87 13.71 20.14
N ILE A 173 -10.73 13.81 19.44
CA ILE A 173 -10.38 12.96 18.31
C ILE A 173 -9.13 12.17 18.68
N THR A 174 -9.22 10.84 18.60
CA THR A 174 -8.09 9.93 18.75
C THR A 174 -7.72 9.35 17.38
N GLY A 175 -6.43 9.35 17.08
CA GLY A 175 -5.89 8.74 15.87
C GLY A 175 -4.52 8.12 16.11
N GLU A 176 -3.91 7.60 15.05
CA GLU A 176 -2.58 7.01 15.06
C GLU A 176 -1.60 7.77 14.17
N VAL A 177 -0.31 7.70 14.51
CA VAL A 177 0.77 8.20 13.65
C VAL A 177 1.03 7.19 12.55
N LEU A 178 0.93 7.64 11.30
CA LEU A 178 1.12 6.81 10.11
C LEU A 178 2.53 6.91 9.56
N HIS A 179 3.08 8.13 9.57
CA HIS A 179 4.37 8.41 8.99
C HIS A 179 4.97 9.66 9.63
N ALA A 180 6.28 9.67 9.82
CA ALA A 180 7.03 10.88 10.10
C ALA A 180 7.97 11.11 8.91
N ASP A 181 7.87 12.29 8.28
CA ASP A 181 8.70 12.60 7.12
C ASP A 181 10.07 13.17 7.53
N ARG A 182 10.95 13.36 6.54
CA ARG A 182 12.30 13.89 6.75
C ARG A 182 12.35 15.34 7.26
N PHE A 183 11.26 16.08 7.11
CA PHE A 183 11.16 17.47 7.59
C PHE A 183 10.67 17.53 9.04
N GLY A 184 10.34 16.39 9.64
CA GLY A 184 9.82 16.29 11.00
C GLY A 184 8.30 16.42 11.07
N ASN A 185 7.59 16.40 9.93
CA ASN A 185 6.14 16.39 9.95
C ASN A 185 5.64 15.02 10.41
N VAL A 186 4.62 15.03 11.28
CA VAL A 186 3.94 13.83 11.74
C VAL A 186 2.61 13.72 11.01
N ILE A 187 2.51 12.75 10.11
CA ILE A 187 1.27 12.40 9.44
C ILE A 187 0.50 11.45 10.35
N THR A 188 -0.76 11.77 10.59
CA THR A 188 -1.67 10.96 11.39
C THR A 188 -2.86 10.47 10.55
N SER A 189 -3.62 9.54 11.10
CA SER A 189 -4.93 9.15 10.59
C SER A 189 -6.02 10.22 10.78
N ILE A 190 -5.73 11.24 11.58
CA ILE A 190 -6.60 12.41 11.75
C ILE A 190 -6.48 13.23 10.47
N GLY A 191 -7.61 13.45 9.81
CA GLY A 191 -7.65 14.21 8.58
C GLY A 191 -7.58 15.71 8.81
N ARG A 192 -8.26 16.48 7.96
CA ARG A 192 -8.19 17.94 7.99
C ARG A 192 -9.36 18.50 8.79
N LEU A 193 -9.06 19.46 9.66
CA LEU A 193 -10.05 20.37 10.21
C LEU A 193 -10.14 21.59 9.29
N VAL A 194 -11.33 21.88 8.77
CA VAL A 194 -11.58 22.97 7.83
C VAL A 194 -12.51 23.97 8.48
N TRP A 195 -12.09 25.23 8.56
CA TRP A 195 -12.97 26.33 8.94
C TRP A 195 -13.71 26.84 7.70
N SER A 196 -15.03 26.96 7.80
CA SER A 196 -15.90 27.62 6.83
C SER A 196 -16.75 28.64 7.57
N GLU A 197 -16.46 29.93 7.35
CA GLU A 197 -17.06 31.03 8.12
C GLU A 197 -16.85 30.82 9.64
N ASP A 198 -17.91 30.51 10.38
CA ASP A 198 -17.88 30.27 11.83
C ASP A 198 -18.01 28.77 12.19
N GLU A 199 -17.97 27.88 11.20
CA GLU A 199 -18.14 26.44 11.38
C GLU A 199 -16.83 25.68 11.16
N LEU A 200 -16.51 24.77 12.08
CA LEU A 200 -15.39 23.84 11.94
C LEU A 200 -15.91 22.48 11.48
N SER A 201 -15.55 22.07 10.27
CA SER A 201 -15.83 20.75 9.75
C SER A 201 -14.60 19.85 9.82
N PHE A 202 -14.83 18.54 9.92
CA PHE A 202 -13.79 17.52 9.92
C PHE A 202 -13.87 16.67 8.65
N GLU A 203 -12.77 16.61 7.92
CA GLU A 203 -12.58 15.75 6.75
C GLU A 203 -11.61 14.62 7.12
N PRO A 204 -12.07 13.37 7.31
CA PRO A 204 -11.21 12.27 7.71
C PRO A 204 -10.18 11.91 6.61
N ALA A 205 -8.95 11.56 7.01
CA ALA A 205 -7.88 11.17 6.08
C ALA A 205 -8.19 9.84 5.36
N PHE A 206 -8.93 8.95 6.04
CA PHE A 206 -9.39 7.66 5.52
C PHE A 206 -10.90 7.60 5.68
N ARG A 207 -11.63 7.46 4.58
CA ARG A 207 -13.09 7.22 4.63
C ARG A 207 -13.35 5.75 4.91
N LYS A 208 -14.31 5.44 5.78
CA LYS A 208 -14.79 4.05 5.91
C LYS A 208 -15.52 3.67 4.62
N PRO A 209 -15.27 2.48 4.04
CA PRO A 209 -16.05 1.99 2.92
C PRO A 209 -17.54 1.97 3.27
N GLY A 210 -18.37 2.68 2.50
CA GLY A 210 -19.82 2.72 2.70
C GLY A 210 -20.35 3.73 3.72
N SER A 211 -19.52 4.55 4.38
CA SER A 211 -20.04 5.64 5.21
C SER A 211 -20.41 6.85 4.36
N ASN A 212 -21.71 7.17 4.28
CA ASN A 212 -22.23 8.47 3.85
C ASN A 212 -22.03 9.55 4.93
N GLU A 213 -20.92 9.48 5.69
CA GLU A 213 -20.58 10.52 6.66
C GLU A 213 -20.06 11.74 5.89
N SER A 214 -21.01 12.50 5.33
CA SER A 214 -20.84 13.89 5.00
C SER A 214 -20.38 14.63 6.25
N SER A 215 -19.20 15.27 6.17
CA SER A 215 -18.78 16.41 7.00
C SER A 215 -19.61 16.54 8.29
N SER A 216 -19.27 15.81 9.34
CA SER A 216 -19.93 16.05 10.62
C SER A 216 -19.47 17.42 11.12
N ALA A 217 -20.40 18.37 11.16
CA ALA A 217 -20.20 19.65 11.80
C ALA A 217 -19.81 19.40 13.26
N LEU A 218 -18.58 19.75 13.65
CA LEU A 218 -18.20 19.78 15.05
C LEU A 218 -18.82 21.03 15.67
N HIS A 219 -20.09 20.93 16.07
CA HIS A 219 -20.77 21.97 16.84
C HIS A 219 -20.28 21.94 18.29
N THR A 220 -19.05 22.40 18.54
CA THR A 220 -18.59 22.70 19.89
C THR A 220 -17.78 24.00 19.92
N SER A 221 -18.16 24.87 20.85
CA SER A 221 -17.38 26.03 21.24
C SER A 221 -16.04 25.57 21.80
N ARG A 222 -15.00 25.61 20.93
CA ARG A 222 -13.60 25.23 21.18
C ARG A 222 -13.34 23.72 21.35
N PRO A 223 -13.13 22.97 20.25
CA PRO A 223 -12.59 21.62 20.37
C PRO A 223 -11.15 21.69 20.90
N ILE A 224 -10.90 21.05 22.03
CA ILE A 224 -9.54 20.82 22.54
C ILE A 224 -9.01 19.60 21.81
N LEU A 225 -8.01 19.78 20.94
CA LEU A 225 -7.27 18.67 20.35
C LEU A 225 -6.36 18.06 21.44
N VAL A 226 -6.79 16.95 22.04
CA VAL A 226 -5.95 16.18 22.97
C VAL A 226 -5.22 15.10 22.17
N MET A 227 -3.96 15.36 21.82
CA MET A 227 -3.09 14.36 21.22
C MET A 227 -2.46 13.50 22.32
N THR A 228 -3.10 12.40 22.68
CA THR A 228 -2.52 11.41 23.61
C THR A 228 -1.71 10.39 22.81
N LEU A 229 -0.39 10.38 23.00
CA LEU A 229 0.47 9.29 22.51
C LEU A 229 0.18 8.02 23.34
N PRO A 230 -0.31 6.93 22.76
CA PRO A 230 -0.55 5.72 23.54
C PRO A 230 0.79 5.11 23.98
N LYS A 231 0.97 4.93 25.30
CA LYS A 231 1.91 3.92 25.82
C LYS A 231 1.33 2.55 25.47
N ARG A 232 1.82 1.93 24.38
CA ARG A 232 1.57 0.53 23.96
C ARG A 232 0.41 -0.17 24.70
N SER A 233 -0.82 0.11 24.28
CA SER A 233 -2.11 -0.60 24.48
C SER A 233 -3.22 0.47 24.49
N ALA A 234 -4.40 0.35 23.90
CA ALA A 234 -5.09 -0.75 23.25
C ALA A 234 -6.02 -0.16 22.16
N CYS A 235 -5.78 -0.48 20.88
CA CYS A 235 -6.91 -0.73 19.99
C CYS A 235 -7.25 -2.20 20.21
N SER A 236 -8.37 -2.47 20.86
CA SER A 236 -8.80 -3.82 21.18
C SER A 236 -8.97 -4.63 19.90
N THR A 237 -8.03 -5.53 19.63
CA THR A 237 -8.30 -6.71 18.82
C THR A 237 -9.17 -7.62 19.67
N SER A 238 -10.48 -7.61 19.45
CA SER A 238 -11.33 -8.69 19.97
C SER A 238 -10.98 -9.97 19.21
N PRO A 239 -10.48 -11.03 19.86
CA PRO A 239 -10.40 -12.32 19.22
C PRO A 239 -11.82 -12.87 19.04
N VAL A 240 -12.19 -13.18 17.80
CA VAL A 240 -13.37 -13.99 17.51
C VAL A 240 -13.06 -15.40 18.01
N ILE A 241 -13.55 -15.73 19.21
CA ILE A 241 -13.58 -17.12 19.71
C ILE A 241 -14.87 -17.74 19.16
N PRO A 242 -14.83 -18.84 18.40
CA PRO A 242 -16.05 -19.51 17.99
C PRO A 242 -16.71 -20.16 19.21
N SER A 243 -17.96 -19.76 19.46
CA SER A 243 -18.85 -20.39 20.42
C SER A 243 -19.27 -21.77 19.94
N GLY A 244 -19.10 -22.78 20.80
CA GLY A 244 -19.99 -23.96 20.84
C GLY A 244 -19.35 -25.30 20.53
N ALA A 245 -19.14 -26.10 21.59
CA ALA A 245 -19.69 -27.46 21.64
C ALA A 245 -19.74 -27.90 23.12
N SER A 246 -20.94 -27.82 23.67
CA SER A 246 -21.36 -28.51 24.88
C SER A 246 -21.65 -29.98 24.59
N SER A 247 -20.88 -30.88 25.20
CA SER A 247 -21.24 -32.19 25.79
C SER A 247 -20.01 -33.09 25.85
#